data_AF-A0A7M7SZ31-F1
#
_entry.id   AF-A0A7M7SZ31-F1
#
_cell.length_a   1.000
_cell.length_b   1.000
_cell.length_c   1.000
_cell.angle_alpha   90.00
_cell.angle_beta   90.00
_cell.angle_gamma   90.00
#
_symmetry.space_group_name_H-M   'P 1'
#
loop_
_entity.id
_entity.type
_entity.pdbx_description
1 polymer ?
#
loop_
_entity_poly.entity_id
_entity_poly.type
_entity_poly.pdbx_seq_one_letter_code
_entity_poly.pdbx_strand_id
1 'polypeptide(L)'
;MYIYIYIFVYAEESTELFLFSIVYDMFSKMCHLKITLVYLSYNRVVEVPTAIQTLKSLMKLDLSHNTLLVNPMDLMFLRSTTKLQTLQMRYCAISKISPDAVDNLKASRDLTVANFDGNPFNCTEDLCFFASWYVSLPGPSTSTRSPDFIPFITLSPPPGKGPYQCDIYGKPLQDFFSESCLPRPDPSSSIFPPGETPWHVVIIAVTVILVAFVVTIVSFVVWKFRLINYYHHRIGVSFQRHVNYGAVGDNNHEYVFDAYVSHHDDDKSFVEDEMLPRLEDEHGFDMCVSFRNFRLGSNLLENVSSAQDVSRATIFIINERFMQNGQCKLELEMASTRMLEDETGHEGQRLIIILMEVLAPELVNSTLRVLLNHVAYLEWDPAAEERCWGQLIATLDTLMPERNADNGEGTDEGRDDGDQTDDNEDQTV
;
A
#
# COMPACT_ATOMS: atom_id res chain seq x y z
N MET A 1 -13.92 -63.29 -29.24
CA MET A 1 -12.67 -64.06 -29.22
C MET A 1 -11.56 -63.13 -29.67
N TYR A 2 -10.67 -62.73 -28.75
CA TYR A 2 -9.51 -61.88 -29.06
C TYR A 2 -8.36 -62.78 -29.49
N ILE A 3 -7.74 -62.49 -30.63
CA ILE A 3 -6.64 -63.29 -31.16
C ILE A 3 -5.34 -62.53 -30.89
N TYR A 4 -4.44 -63.17 -30.17
CA TYR A 4 -3.10 -62.69 -29.87
C TYR A 4 -2.14 -63.31 -30.87
N ILE A 5 -1.30 -62.49 -31.50
CA ILE A 5 -0.27 -62.98 -32.43
C ILE A 5 1.09 -62.68 -31.84
N TYR A 6 1.82 -63.75 -31.53
CA TYR A 6 3.23 -63.73 -31.19
C TYR A 6 3.99 -64.34 -32.34
N ILE A 7 4.82 -63.54 -33.00
CA ILE A 7 5.70 -64.02 -34.06
C ILE A 7 7.13 -63.88 -33.54
N PHE A 8 7.74 -65.02 -33.25
CA PHE A 8 9.16 -65.14 -32.93
C PHE A 8 9.82 -65.83 -34.11
N VAL A 9 10.72 -65.15 -34.81
CA VAL A 9 11.46 -65.76 -35.92
C VAL A 9 12.92 -65.93 -35.53
N TYR A 10 13.31 -67.18 -35.33
CA TYR A 10 14.72 -67.58 -35.29
C TYR A 10 15.23 -67.69 -36.72
N ALA A 11 16.03 -66.72 -37.18
CA ALA A 11 16.69 -66.76 -38.47
C ALA A 11 18.19 -67.04 -38.31
N GLU A 12 18.64 -68.21 -38.75
CA GLU A 12 20.05 -68.44 -39.11
C GLU A 12 20.44 -67.52 -40.29
N GLU A 13 21.72 -67.18 -40.36
CA GLU A 13 22.37 -65.94 -40.85
C GLU A 13 22.01 -65.32 -42.23
N SER A 14 21.02 -65.76 -43.00
CA SER A 14 20.91 -65.31 -44.40
C SER A 14 19.52 -65.22 -45.04
N THR A 15 18.49 -64.70 -44.37
CA THR A 15 17.14 -64.56 -45.00
C THR A 15 16.34 -63.31 -44.61
N GLU A 16 16.86 -62.11 -44.86
CA GLU A 16 16.13 -60.83 -44.63
C GLU A 16 14.87 -60.68 -45.50
N LEU A 17 14.94 -61.07 -46.78
CA LEU A 17 13.81 -61.04 -47.73
C LEU A 17 12.67 -62.01 -47.37
N PHE A 18 13.00 -63.10 -46.67
CA PHE A 18 12.04 -64.16 -46.33
C PHE A 18 11.12 -63.73 -45.19
N LEU A 19 11.65 -63.00 -44.21
CA LEU A 19 10.89 -62.46 -43.07
C LEU A 19 9.83 -61.44 -43.53
N PHE A 20 10.23 -60.50 -44.38
CA PHE A 20 9.32 -59.47 -44.92
C PHE A 20 8.16 -60.10 -45.72
N SER A 21 8.47 -61.08 -46.58
CA SER A 21 7.47 -61.80 -47.37
C SER A 21 6.48 -62.59 -46.49
N ILE A 22 6.96 -63.26 -45.43
CA ILE A 22 6.10 -64.02 -44.51
C ILE A 22 5.15 -63.08 -43.77
N VAL A 23 5.68 -62.00 -43.19
CA VAL A 23 4.88 -61.08 -42.37
C VAL A 23 3.86 -60.33 -43.24
N TYR A 24 4.22 -59.93 -44.45
CA TYR A 24 3.31 -59.31 -45.42
C TYR A 24 2.18 -60.24 -45.87
N ASP A 25 2.52 -61.47 -46.30
CA ASP A 25 1.55 -62.47 -46.76
C ASP A 25 0.62 -62.91 -45.60
N MET A 26 1.14 -63.03 -44.39
CA MET A 26 0.35 -63.32 -43.19
C MET A 26 -0.68 -62.23 -42.90
N PHE A 27 -0.27 -60.96 -42.76
CA PHE A 27 -1.20 -59.89 -42.39
C PHE A 27 -2.26 -59.62 -43.46
N SER A 28 -1.93 -59.76 -44.74
CA SER A 28 -2.91 -59.61 -45.83
C SER A 28 -4.01 -60.68 -45.78
N LYS A 29 -3.66 -61.93 -45.49
CA LYS A 29 -4.61 -63.06 -45.37
C LYS A 29 -5.45 -63.02 -44.10
N MET A 30 -5.00 -62.31 -43.06
CA MET A 30 -5.66 -62.25 -41.75
C MET A 30 -6.52 -60.99 -41.53
N CYS A 31 -6.74 -60.17 -42.56
CA CYS A 31 -7.48 -58.90 -42.46
C CYS A 31 -8.94 -59.05 -41.97
N HIS A 32 -9.52 -60.25 -42.07
CA HIS A 32 -10.88 -60.56 -41.60
C HIS A 32 -10.96 -60.91 -40.09
N LEU A 33 -9.82 -61.10 -39.43
CA LEU A 33 -9.75 -61.51 -38.02
C LEU A 33 -9.64 -60.28 -37.09
N LYS A 34 -10.27 -60.36 -35.91
CA LYS A 34 -10.19 -59.33 -34.86
C LYS A 34 -8.88 -59.46 -34.06
N ILE A 35 -7.78 -59.15 -34.71
CA ILE A 35 -6.45 -59.11 -34.07
C ILE A 35 -6.35 -57.84 -33.24
N THR A 36 -6.03 -57.99 -31.95
CA THR A 36 -5.93 -56.86 -31.00
C THR A 36 -4.51 -56.60 -30.54
N LEU A 37 -3.70 -57.62 -30.28
CA LEU A 37 -2.31 -57.44 -29.87
C LEU A 37 -1.37 -58.16 -30.85
N VAL A 38 -0.37 -57.42 -31.33
CA VAL A 38 0.69 -57.93 -32.21
C VAL A 38 2.04 -57.68 -31.54
N TYR A 39 2.77 -58.77 -31.29
CA TYR A 39 4.11 -58.74 -30.74
C TYR A 39 5.11 -59.25 -31.78
N LEU A 40 5.93 -58.33 -32.26
CA LEU A 40 7.02 -58.54 -33.22
C LEU A 40 8.37 -58.13 -32.62
N SER A 41 8.47 -57.99 -31.30
CA SER A 41 9.71 -57.60 -30.65
C SER A 41 10.80 -58.67 -30.76
N TYR A 42 12.07 -58.24 -30.74
CA TYR A 42 13.25 -59.11 -30.86
C TYR A 42 13.29 -59.92 -32.18
N ASN A 43 12.87 -59.29 -33.28
CA ASN A 43 13.00 -59.85 -34.62
C ASN A 43 14.01 -59.03 -35.44
N ARG A 44 14.15 -59.32 -36.73
CA ARG A 44 14.95 -58.55 -37.69
C ARG A 44 14.07 -57.77 -38.65
N VAL A 45 12.99 -57.17 -38.15
CA VAL A 45 12.09 -56.35 -38.97
C VAL A 45 12.82 -55.09 -39.40
N VAL A 46 12.90 -54.89 -40.71
CA VAL A 46 13.58 -53.75 -41.34
C VAL A 46 12.62 -52.61 -41.67
N GLU A 47 11.35 -52.94 -41.92
CA GLU A 47 10.29 -52.02 -42.31
C GLU A 47 8.97 -52.48 -41.72
N VAL A 48 8.13 -51.53 -41.31
CA VAL A 48 6.78 -51.82 -40.81
C VAL A 48 5.87 -52.19 -41.98
N PRO A 49 5.35 -53.44 -42.07
CA PRO A 49 4.56 -53.87 -43.20
C PRO A 49 3.28 -53.04 -43.37
N THR A 50 3.01 -52.55 -44.59
CA THR A 50 1.80 -51.76 -44.91
C THR A 50 0.50 -52.51 -44.60
N ALA A 51 0.53 -53.85 -44.64
CA ALA A 51 -0.58 -54.71 -44.29
C ALA A 51 -1.11 -54.51 -42.85
N ILE A 52 -0.33 -53.92 -41.91
CA ILE A 52 -0.80 -53.53 -40.57
C ILE A 52 -1.98 -52.55 -40.63
N GLN A 53 -2.09 -51.74 -41.68
CA GLN A 53 -3.20 -50.81 -41.91
C GLN A 53 -4.56 -51.52 -42.01
N THR A 54 -4.56 -52.80 -42.39
CA THR A 54 -5.79 -53.60 -42.50
C THR A 54 -6.35 -54.01 -41.13
N LEU A 55 -5.54 -53.96 -40.08
CA LEU A 55 -5.88 -54.43 -38.73
C LEU A 55 -6.63 -53.37 -37.91
N LYS A 56 -7.90 -53.12 -38.26
CA LYS A 56 -8.74 -52.07 -37.63
C LYS A 56 -9.05 -52.29 -36.15
N SER A 57 -8.83 -53.49 -35.62
CA SER A 57 -9.07 -53.82 -34.21
C SER A 57 -7.79 -53.78 -33.36
N LEU A 58 -6.65 -53.41 -33.94
CA LEU A 58 -5.36 -53.43 -33.27
C LEU A 58 -5.33 -52.42 -32.11
N MET A 59 -5.02 -52.90 -30.91
CA MET A 59 -4.89 -52.14 -29.67
C MET A 59 -3.43 -52.00 -29.24
N LYS A 60 -2.59 -53.00 -29.51
CA LYS A 60 -1.16 -52.95 -29.17
C LYS A 60 -0.30 -53.47 -30.31
N LEU A 61 0.74 -52.71 -30.63
CA LEU A 61 1.79 -53.10 -31.57
C LEU A 61 3.13 -52.95 -30.87
N ASP A 62 3.86 -54.05 -30.73
CA ASP A 62 5.22 -54.06 -30.21
C ASP A 62 6.21 -54.47 -31.29
N LEU A 63 7.06 -53.52 -31.67
CA LEU A 63 8.14 -53.65 -32.65
C LEU A 63 9.51 -53.48 -31.99
N SER A 64 9.60 -53.52 -30.67
CA SER A 64 10.85 -53.23 -29.95
C SER A 64 11.97 -54.21 -30.30
N HIS A 65 13.24 -53.80 -30.21
CA HIS A 65 14.40 -54.64 -30.53
C HIS A 65 14.34 -55.20 -31.96
N ASN A 66 14.09 -54.33 -32.93
CA ASN A 66 14.21 -54.61 -34.36
C ASN A 66 15.24 -53.63 -34.98
N THR A 67 15.64 -53.84 -36.23
CA THR A 67 16.61 -52.96 -36.91
C THR A 67 15.92 -52.26 -38.07
N LEU A 68 15.12 -51.23 -37.78
CA LEU A 68 14.34 -50.53 -38.80
C LEU A 68 15.28 -49.64 -39.63
N LEU A 69 15.67 -50.09 -40.84
CA LEU A 69 16.62 -49.37 -41.71
C LEU A 69 15.98 -48.15 -42.40
N VAL A 70 14.67 -48.18 -42.61
CA VAL A 70 13.93 -47.03 -43.16
C VAL A 70 13.65 -46.05 -42.03
N ASN A 71 14.53 -45.04 -41.93
CA ASN A 71 14.37 -43.88 -41.05
C ASN A 71 12.94 -43.35 -41.21
N PRO A 72 12.22 -43.18 -40.10
CA PRO A 72 10.85 -43.64 -39.93
C PRO A 72 9.96 -43.08 -41.03
N MET A 73 9.46 -44.03 -41.81
CA MET A 73 8.18 -43.94 -42.49
C MET A 73 7.21 -43.22 -41.57
N ASP A 74 6.41 -42.29 -42.12
CA ASP A 74 5.63 -41.28 -41.40
C ASP A 74 4.56 -41.83 -40.44
N LEU A 75 4.64 -43.08 -40.01
CA LEU A 75 3.69 -43.78 -39.16
C LEU A 75 2.27 -43.69 -39.74
N MET A 76 2.18 -43.70 -41.08
CA MET A 76 0.93 -43.55 -41.82
C MET A 76 -0.12 -44.57 -41.41
N PHE A 77 0.31 -45.75 -40.93
CA PHE A 77 -0.61 -46.77 -40.45
C PHE A 77 -1.45 -46.33 -39.25
N LEU A 78 -0.98 -45.36 -38.44
CA LEU A 78 -1.73 -44.78 -37.35
C LEU A 78 -3.03 -44.11 -37.81
N ARG A 79 -3.08 -43.61 -39.05
CA ARG A 79 -4.33 -43.07 -39.63
C ARG A 79 -5.39 -44.14 -39.82
N SER A 80 -4.99 -45.40 -40.02
CA SER A 80 -5.89 -46.52 -40.26
C SER A 80 -6.19 -47.33 -39.00
N THR A 81 -5.23 -47.44 -38.07
CA THR A 81 -5.35 -48.19 -36.81
C THR A 81 -5.93 -47.32 -35.69
N THR A 82 -7.19 -46.93 -35.81
CA THR A 82 -7.82 -45.93 -34.93
C THR A 82 -8.00 -46.36 -33.47
N LYS A 83 -7.94 -47.67 -33.18
CA LYS A 83 -8.07 -48.24 -31.83
C LYS A 83 -6.74 -48.52 -31.15
N LEU A 84 -5.62 -48.14 -31.76
CA LEU A 84 -4.30 -48.44 -31.24
C LEU A 84 -4.05 -47.62 -29.98
N GLN A 85 -3.85 -48.30 -28.86
CA GLN A 85 -3.59 -47.70 -27.55
C GLN A 85 -2.11 -47.69 -27.20
N THR A 86 -1.37 -48.73 -27.61
CA THR A 86 0.03 -48.91 -27.24
C THR A 86 0.90 -49.20 -28.46
N LEU A 87 1.85 -48.31 -28.72
CA LEU A 87 2.91 -48.49 -29.71
C LEU A 87 4.25 -48.56 -28.98
N GLN A 88 4.96 -49.68 -29.14
CA GLN A 88 6.30 -49.87 -28.59
C GLN A 88 7.29 -50.01 -29.76
N MET A 89 8.26 -49.11 -29.83
CA MET A 89 9.32 -49.09 -30.84
C MET A 89 10.65 -48.82 -30.15
N ARG A 90 10.94 -49.54 -29.06
CA ARG A 90 12.17 -49.36 -28.28
C ARG A 90 13.35 -50.05 -28.96
N TYR A 91 14.55 -49.49 -28.87
CA TYR A 91 15.76 -50.12 -29.42
C TYR A 91 15.57 -50.57 -30.88
N CYS A 92 15.01 -49.68 -31.72
CA CYS A 92 14.70 -49.95 -33.13
C CYS A 92 15.74 -49.38 -34.10
N ALA A 93 16.85 -48.83 -33.60
CA ALA A 93 17.84 -48.06 -34.35
C ALA A 93 17.28 -46.80 -35.05
N ILE A 94 16.22 -46.20 -34.50
CA ILE A 94 15.59 -44.98 -35.04
C ILE A 94 16.48 -43.78 -34.75
N SER A 95 16.93 -43.08 -35.79
CA SER A 95 17.81 -41.91 -35.63
C SER A 95 17.10 -40.57 -35.82
N LYS A 96 16.09 -40.49 -36.69
CA LYS A 96 15.28 -39.29 -36.89
C LYS A 96 13.81 -39.65 -36.71
N ILE A 97 12.93 -38.68 -36.48
CA ILE A 97 11.47 -38.85 -36.57
C ILE A 97 10.93 -37.71 -37.42
N SER A 98 10.21 -38.03 -38.51
CA SER A 98 9.69 -37.02 -39.43
C SER A 98 8.58 -36.18 -38.79
N PRO A 99 8.36 -34.93 -39.25
CA PRO A 99 7.23 -34.14 -38.81
C PRO A 99 5.88 -34.82 -39.06
N ASP A 100 5.73 -35.50 -40.20
CA ASP A 100 4.51 -36.23 -40.55
C ASP A 100 4.23 -37.39 -39.59
N ALA A 101 5.28 -38.09 -39.12
CA ALA A 101 5.15 -39.11 -38.07
C ALA A 101 4.61 -38.52 -36.76
N VAL A 102 5.08 -37.34 -36.37
CA VAL A 102 4.60 -36.62 -35.18
C VAL A 102 3.14 -36.20 -35.35
N ASP A 103 2.76 -35.70 -36.52
CA ASP A 103 1.37 -35.32 -36.79
C ASP A 103 0.44 -36.52 -36.79
N ASN A 104 0.89 -37.67 -37.29
CA ASN A 104 0.13 -38.92 -37.23
C ASN A 104 0.01 -39.46 -35.80
N LEU A 105 1.03 -39.28 -34.95
CA LEU A 105 0.95 -39.56 -33.51
C LEU A 105 -0.07 -38.64 -32.81
N LYS A 106 -0.04 -37.33 -33.08
CA LYS A 106 -1.00 -36.34 -32.54
C LYS A 106 -2.43 -36.60 -33.00
N ALA A 107 -2.61 -37.06 -34.25
CA ALA A 107 -3.92 -37.34 -34.83
C ALA A 107 -4.58 -38.61 -34.27
N SER A 108 -3.80 -39.51 -33.66
CA SER A 108 -4.34 -40.73 -33.06
C SER A 108 -5.08 -40.42 -31.75
N ARG A 109 -6.38 -40.75 -31.70
CA ARG A 109 -7.25 -40.41 -30.56
C ARG A 109 -7.09 -41.34 -29.36
N ASP A 110 -6.91 -42.63 -29.63
CA ASP A 110 -6.91 -43.67 -28.59
C ASP A 110 -5.50 -44.06 -28.14
N LEU A 111 -4.46 -43.48 -28.76
CA LEU A 111 -3.06 -43.79 -28.45
C LEU A 111 -2.67 -43.18 -27.11
N THR A 112 -2.52 -44.04 -26.11
CA THR A 112 -2.13 -43.64 -24.75
C THR A 112 -0.64 -43.75 -24.51
N VAL A 113 0.03 -44.70 -25.18
CA VAL A 113 1.46 -44.99 -24.99
C VAL A 113 2.14 -45.09 -26.35
N ALA A 114 3.11 -44.21 -26.60
CA ALA A 114 4.02 -44.29 -27.73
C ALA A 114 5.46 -44.24 -27.21
N ASN A 115 6.14 -45.37 -27.23
CA ASN A 115 7.44 -45.52 -26.59
C ASN A 115 8.56 -45.71 -27.63
N PHE A 116 9.47 -44.74 -27.69
CA PHE A 116 10.63 -44.74 -28.57
C PHE A 116 11.96 -44.81 -27.79
N ASP A 117 11.94 -45.36 -26.58
CA ASP A 117 13.11 -45.41 -25.69
C ASP A 117 14.26 -46.29 -26.24
N GLY A 118 15.50 -45.94 -25.89
CA GLY A 118 16.69 -46.68 -26.32
C GLY A 118 17.02 -46.59 -27.82
N ASN A 119 16.47 -45.60 -28.53
CA ASN A 119 16.81 -45.32 -29.92
C ASN A 119 17.93 -44.27 -30.03
N PRO A 120 18.86 -44.42 -30.99
CA PRO A 120 20.01 -43.52 -31.18
C PRO A 120 19.58 -42.23 -31.90
N PHE A 121 18.84 -41.35 -31.22
CA PHE A 121 18.36 -40.11 -31.82
C PHE A 121 19.50 -39.18 -32.25
N ASN A 122 19.53 -38.83 -33.53
CA ASN A 122 20.44 -37.84 -34.08
C ASN A 122 19.85 -36.46 -33.84
N CYS A 123 20.34 -35.79 -32.81
CA CYS A 123 19.87 -34.48 -32.37
C CYS A 123 20.41 -33.35 -33.25
N THR A 124 19.86 -33.28 -34.46
CA THR A 124 20.00 -32.20 -35.44
C THR A 124 18.72 -31.40 -35.54
N GLU A 125 18.72 -30.27 -36.27
CA GLU A 125 17.54 -29.39 -36.45
C GLU A 125 16.29 -30.14 -36.91
N ASP A 126 16.44 -31.17 -37.77
CA ASP A 126 15.33 -32.02 -38.23
C ASP A 126 14.53 -32.68 -37.10
N LEU A 127 15.15 -32.94 -35.94
CA LEU A 127 14.51 -33.60 -34.79
C LEU A 127 13.71 -32.61 -33.93
N CYS A 128 13.82 -31.30 -34.18
CA CYS A 128 13.21 -30.27 -33.34
C CYS A 128 11.67 -30.36 -33.28
N PHE A 129 11.02 -30.83 -34.34
CA PHE A 129 9.56 -31.01 -34.34
C PHE A 129 9.13 -32.15 -33.40
N PHE A 130 9.88 -33.26 -33.39
CA PHE A 130 9.68 -34.36 -32.46
C PHE A 130 10.03 -33.95 -31.01
N ALA A 131 11.13 -33.23 -30.81
CA ALA A 131 11.55 -32.74 -29.50
C ALA A 131 10.52 -31.75 -28.90
N SER A 132 9.99 -30.83 -29.72
CA SER A 132 8.89 -29.92 -29.37
C SER A 132 7.65 -30.69 -28.90
N TRP A 133 7.22 -31.67 -29.70
CA TRP A 133 6.08 -32.52 -29.34
C TRP A 133 6.34 -33.26 -28.02
N TYR A 134 7.50 -33.88 -27.85
CA TYR A 134 7.88 -34.58 -26.62
C TYR A 134 7.82 -33.68 -25.38
N VAL A 135 8.37 -32.46 -25.46
CA VAL A 135 8.36 -31.49 -24.35
C VAL A 135 6.95 -30.96 -24.08
N SER A 136 6.10 -30.84 -25.11
CA SER A 136 4.71 -30.38 -24.98
C SER A 136 3.78 -31.37 -24.27
N LEU A 137 4.14 -32.66 -24.23
CA LEU A 137 3.34 -33.67 -23.54
C LEU A 137 3.27 -33.32 -22.04
N PRO A 138 2.15 -33.58 -21.35
CA PRO A 138 2.03 -33.32 -19.92
C PRO A 138 3.05 -34.14 -19.11
N GLY A 139 3.66 -33.54 -18.08
CA GLY A 139 4.49 -34.25 -17.11
C GLY A 139 3.68 -35.28 -16.28
N PRO A 140 4.33 -36.16 -15.52
CA PRO A 140 3.61 -37.06 -14.62
C PRO A 140 2.69 -36.25 -13.69
N SER A 141 1.40 -36.55 -13.71
CA SER A 141 0.46 -36.00 -12.74
C SER A 141 0.81 -36.52 -11.35
N THR A 142 1.19 -35.64 -10.43
CA THR A 142 1.38 -35.97 -9.00
C THR A 142 0.08 -36.35 -8.28
N SER A 143 -1.02 -36.55 -9.00
CA SER A 143 -2.32 -36.97 -8.47
C SER A 143 -2.95 -38.05 -9.34
N THR A 144 -2.57 -39.29 -9.10
CA THR A 144 -3.44 -40.46 -9.33
C THR A 144 -2.99 -41.59 -8.41
N ARG A 145 -3.55 -41.61 -7.19
CA ARG A 145 -3.74 -42.86 -6.45
C ARG A 145 -4.69 -43.73 -7.28
N SER A 146 -4.18 -44.72 -7.99
CA SER A 146 -4.93 -45.93 -8.34
C SER A 146 -4.10 -47.14 -7.91
N PRO A 147 -4.66 -48.07 -7.10
CA PRO A 147 -3.90 -49.07 -6.35
C PRO A 147 -3.80 -50.41 -7.09
N ASP A 148 -3.22 -50.44 -8.30
CA ASP A 148 -2.90 -51.70 -9.01
C ASP A 148 -1.46 -51.68 -9.56
N PHE A 149 -0.52 -51.22 -8.74
CA PHE A 149 0.91 -51.25 -9.08
C PHE A 149 1.74 -51.80 -7.93
N ILE A 150 2.34 -52.96 -8.14
CA ILE A 150 3.59 -53.35 -7.47
C ILE A 150 4.48 -54.08 -8.50
N PRO A 151 5.80 -54.15 -8.27
CA PRO A 151 6.80 -53.26 -8.87
C PRO A 151 7.80 -54.09 -9.69
N PHE A 152 8.78 -53.48 -10.37
CA PHE A 152 10.17 -53.97 -10.39
C PHE A 152 11.02 -52.99 -11.21
N ILE A 153 11.83 -52.22 -10.47
CA ILE A 153 13.16 -51.74 -10.84
C ILE A 153 13.28 -50.70 -11.98
N THR A 154 13.78 -49.54 -11.57
CA THR A 154 14.47 -48.45 -12.32
C THR A 154 13.61 -47.39 -13.01
N LEU A 155 13.59 -46.21 -12.38
CA LEU A 155 13.92 -44.90 -12.97
C LEU A 155 13.66 -44.80 -14.48
N SER A 156 12.40 -44.82 -14.88
CA SER A 156 11.95 -44.39 -16.19
C SER A 156 10.76 -43.46 -15.98
N PRO A 157 10.61 -42.38 -16.77
CA PRO A 157 9.47 -41.49 -16.66
C PRO A 157 8.17 -42.27 -16.96
N PRO A 158 6.99 -41.71 -16.62
CA PRO A 158 5.70 -42.43 -16.63
C PRO A 158 5.45 -43.17 -17.95
N PRO A 159 4.63 -44.24 -17.96
CA PRO A 159 4.42 -45.09 -19.13
C PRO A 159 4.02 -44.23 -20.35
N GLY A 160 4.96 -44.04 -21.28
CA GLY A 160 4.79 -43.22 -22.49
C GLY A 160 5.82 -42.10 -22.69
N LYS A 161 6.53 -41.66 -21.65
CA LYS A 161 7.66 -40.72 -21.79
C LYS A 161 8.95 -41.46 -21.49
N GLY A 162 9.73 -41.83 -22.51
CA GLY A 162 11.09 -42.29 -22.30
C GLY A 162 12.01 -41.13 -21.90
N PRO A 163 13.14 -41.38 -21.21
CA PRO A 163 14.22 -40.41 -21.12
C PRO A 163 14.96 -40.44 -22.47
N TYR A 164 14.36 -39.87 -23.52
CA TYR A 164 14.97 -39.88 -24.85
C TYR A 164 16.30 -39.15 -24.81
N GLN A 165 17.34 -39.79 -25.33
CA GLN A 165 18.72 -39.31 -25.30
C GLN A 165 19.27 -39.21 -26.72
N CYS A 166 20.13 -38.22 -26.92
CA CYS A 166 20.88 -38.03 -28.15
C CYS A 166 22.06 -39.00 -28.24
N ASP A 167 22.28 -39.57 -29.42
CA ASP A 167 23.27 -40.63 -29.67
C ASP A 167 24.71 -40.25 -29.26
N ILE A 168 25.17 -39.04 -29.60
CA ILE A 168 26.60 -38.71 -29.52
C ILE A 168 27.08 -38.27 -28.12
N TYR A 169 26.18 -37.99 -27.17
CA TYR A 169 26.59 -37.45 -25.86
C TYR A 169 25.73 -37.90 -24.67
N GLY A 170 24.74 -38.79 -24.87
CA GLY A 170 23.78 -39.15 -23.83
C GLY A 170 22.93 -37.97 -23.33
N LYS A 171 22.93 -36.86 -24.10
CA LYS A 171 22.25 -35.62 -23.73
C LYS A 171 20.73 -35.85 -23.74
N PRO A 172 19.99 -35.47 -22.68
CA PRO A 172 18.54 -35.54 -22.68
C PRO A 172 17.94 -34.74 -23.84
N LEU A 173 16.91 -35.28 -24.49
CA LEU A 173 16.22 -34.62 -25.60
C LEU A 173 15.61 -33.27 -25.20
N GLN A 174 15.24 -33.12 -23.92
CA GLN A 174 14.77 -31.85 -23.35
C GLN A 174 15.85 -30.76 -23.37
N ASP A 175 17.09 -31.11 -23.04
CA ASP A 175 18.22 -30.17 -23.03
C ASP A 175 18.67 -29.85 -24.47
N PHE A 176 18.52 -30.80 -25.39
CA PHE A 176 18.72 -30.53 -26.81
C PHE A 176 17.68 -29.52 -27.34
N PHE A 177 16.41 -29.71 -26.99
CA PHE A 177 15.33 -28.80 -27.39
C PHE A 177 15.58 -27.36 -26.92
N SER A 178 15.96 -27.17 -25.66
CA SER A 178 16.21 -25.83 -25.10
C SER A 178 17.41 -25.13 -25.72
N GLU A 179 18.48 -25.86 -26.05
CA GLU A 179 19.74 -25.27 -26.55
C GLU A 179 19.80 -25.10 -28.07
N SER A 180 19.15 -25.98 -28.84
CA SER A 180 19.36 -26.08 -30.29
C SER A 180 18.09 -25.87 -31.12
N CYS A 181 16.90 -26.07 -30.55
CA CYS A 181 15.64 -25.94 -31.29
C CYS A 181 14.91 -24.62 -31.07
N LEU A 182 15.16 -23.95 -29.94
CA LEU A 182 14.62 -22.62 -29.71
C LEU A 182 15.44 -21.60 -30.50
N PRO A 183 14.80 -20.66 -31.22
CA PRO A 183 15.52 -19.56 -31.84
C PRO A 183 16.32 -18.83 -30.75
N ARG A 184 17.63 -18.66 -30.97
CA ARG A 184 18.45 -17.83 -30.08
C ARG A 184 17.81 -16.44 -30.07
N PRO A 185 17.56 -15.84 -28.89
CA PRO A 185 17.08 -14.47 -28.84
C PRO A 185 18.14 -13.59 -29.52
N ASP A 186 17.74 -12.89 -30.59
CA ASP A 186 18.63 -11.99 -31.30
C ASP A 186 19.18 -10.96 -30.31
N PRO A 187 20.51 -10.75 -30.22
CA PRO A 187 21.07 -9.71 -29.37
C PRO A 187 20.71 -8.28 -29.84
N SER A 188 20.09 -8.15 -31.02
CA SER A 188 19.52 -6.91 -31.57
C SER A 188 18.00 -6.78 -31.36
N SER A 189 17.36 -7.73 -30.68
CA SER A 189 15.96 -7.62 -30.28
C SER A 189 15.86 -7.01 -28.88
N SER A 190 16.18 -5.73 -28.78
CA SER A 190 15.66 -4.90 -27.70
C SER A 190 14.13 -4.96 -27.76
N ILE A 191 13.54 -5.80 -26.90
CA ILE A 191 12.25 -5.82 -26.17
C ILE A 191 11.03 -5.01 -26.66
N PHE A 192 11.06 -4.10 -27.66
CA PHE A 192 9.89 -3.28 -28.02
C PHE A 192 9.67 -3.08 -29.52
N PRO A 193 8.49 -3.44 -30.07
CA PRO A 193 8.04 -2.90 -31.35
C PRO A 193 7.87 -1.37 -31.23
N PRO A 194 8.18 -0.58 -32.28
CA PRO A 194 8.02 0.86 -32.25
C PRO A 194 6.52 1.19 -32.24
N GLY A 195 5.96 1.50 -31.06
CA GLY A 195 4.62 2.07 -30.96
C GLY A 195 3.79 1.67 -29.73
N GLU A 196 4.16 0.63 -29.00
CA GLU A 196 3.42 0.23 -27.79
C GLU A 196 4.34 0.27 -26.57
N THR A 197 4.17 1.31 -25.75
CA THR A 197 4.85 1.37 -24.46
C THR A 197 4.48 0.13 -23.64
N PRO A 198 5.46 -0.62 -23.11
CA PRO A 198 5.18 -1.75 -22.23
C PRO A 198 4.18 -1.37 -21.14
N TRP A 199 3.05 -2.06 -21.10
CA TRP A 199 2.02 -1.85 -20.08
C TRP A 199 2.59 -1.93 -18.66
N HIS A 200 3.66 -2.70 -18.43
CA HIS A 200 4.34 -2.77 -17.14
C HIS A 200 5.08 -1.46 -16.77
N VAL A 201 5.66 -0.73 -17.73
CA VAL A 201 6.29 0.58 -17.45
C VAL A 201 5.23 1.63 -17.12
N VAL A 202 4.07 1.57 -17.79
CA VAL A 202 2.93 2.44 -17.47
C VAL A 202 2.42 2.14 -16.06
N ILE A 203 2.28 0.87 -15.68
CA ILE A 203 1.89 0.47 -14.33
C ILE A 203 2.91 0.96 -13.30
N ILE A 204 4.21 0.78 -13.55
CA ILE A 204 5.27 1.25 -12.63
C ILE A 204 5.24 2.78 -12.50
N ALA A 205 5.07 3.51 -13.60
CA ALA A 205 4.98 4.96 -13.55
C ALA A 205 3.75 5.44 -12.75
N VAL A 206 2.59 4.81 -12.98
CA VAL A 206 1.34 5.14 -12.26
C VAL A 206 1.46 4.81 -10.78
N THR A 207 2.04 3.66 -10.41
CA THR A 207 2.22 3.31 -9.00
C THR A 207 3.20 4.26 -8.30
N VAL A 208 4.29 4.64 -8.96
CA VAL A 208 5.25 5.63 -8.41
C VAL A 208 4.58 6.99 -8.21
N ILE A 209 3.79 7.46 -9.18
CA ILE A 209 3.05 8.74 -9.07
C ILE A 209 2.04 8.66 -7.92
N LEU A 210 1.31 7.55 -7.79
CA LEU A 210 0.32 7.38 -6.73
C LEU A 210 0.97 7.33 -5.34
N VAL A 211 2.09 6.62 -5.20
CA VAL A 211 2.87 6.62 -3.95
C VAL A 211 3.41 8.01 -3.64
N ALA A 212 3.97 8.72 -4.60
CA ALA A 212 4.45 10.09 -4.41
C ALA A 212 3.31 11.03 -3.97
N PHE A 213 2.12 10.91 -4.57
CA PHE A 213 0.94 11.68 -4.21
C PHE A 213 0.45 11.38 -2.79
N VAL A 214 0.45 10.11 -2.38
CA VAL A 214 0.11 9.73 -0.99
C VAL A 214 1.14 10.32 -0.02
N VAL A 215 2.44 10.26 -0.35
CA VAL A 215 3.50 10.83 0.49
C VAL A 215 3.38 12.34 0.59
N THR A 216 3.06 13.06 -0.49
CA THR A 216 2.86 14.52 -0.43
C THR A 216 1.63 14.89 0.39
N ILE A 217 0.52 14.16 0.26
CA ILE A 217 -0.66 14.36 1.12
C ILE A 217 -0.33 14.11 2.58
N VAL A 218 0.31 12.98 2.89
CA VAL A 218 0.68 12.65 4.28
C VAL A 218 1.65 13.70 4.82
N SER A 219 2.62 14.13 4.04
CA SER A 219 3.57 15.19 4.43
C SER A 219 2.84 16.52 4.65
N PHE A 220 1.87 16.86 3.81
CA PHE A 220 1.06 18.07 3.97
C PHE A 220 0.16 18.00 5.20
N VAL A 221 -0.48 16.85 5.46
CA VAL A 221 -1.30 16.64 6.66
C VAL A 221 -0.44 16.70 7.90
N VAL A 222 0.73 16.04 7.91
CA VAL A 222 1.69 16.10 9.02
C VAL A 222 2.23 17.52 9.19
N TRP A 223 2.53 18.22 8.11
CA TRP A 223 2.97 19.61 8.16
C TRP A 223 1.88 20.51 8.73
N LYS A 224 0.63 20.41 8.25
CA LYS A 224 -0.52 21.16 8.77
C LYS A 224 -0.77 20.82 10.23
N PHE A 225 -0.73 19.55 10.61
CA PHE A 225 -0.90 19.11 12.00
C PHE A 225 0.24 19.64 12.87
N ARG A 226 1.50 19.55 12.42
CA ARG A 226 2.64 20.15 13.12
C ARG A 226 2.59 21.66 13.16
N LEU A 227 2.04 22.33 12.16
CA LEU A 227 1.88 23.78 12.10
C LEU A 227 0.81 24.20 13.12
N ILE A 228 -0.37 23.59 13.09
CA ILE A 228 -1.43 23.77 14.08
C ILE A 228 -0.89 23.50 15.48
N ASN A 229 -0.19 22.38 15.67
CA ASN A 229 0.38 22.02 16.97
C ASN A 229 1.57 22.92 17.36
N TYR A 230 2.30 23.51 16.41
CA TYR A 230 3.36 24.50 16.66
C TYR A 230 2.76 25.85 17.07
N TYR A 231 1.68 26.30 16.43
CA TYR A 231 0.93 27.48 16.88
C TYR A 231 0.29 27.22 18.25
N HIS A 232 -0.39 26.09 18.46
CA HIS A 232 -0.91 25.70 19.77
C HIS A 232 0.17 25.48 20.83
N HIS A 233 1.36 25.01 20.48
CA HIS A 233 2.47 24.85 21.42
C HIS A 233 3.17 26.17 21.68
N ARG A 234 3.26 27.09 20.71
CA ARG A 234 3.84 28.43 20.95
C ARG A 234 2.89 29.30 21.78
N ILE A 235 1.58 29.16 21.59
CA ILE A 235 0.51 29.80 22.37
C ILE A 235 0.26 29.06 23.70
N GLY A 236 0.44 27.73 23.73
CA GLY A 236 0.18 26.89 24.89
C GLY A 236 1.38 26.70 25.83
N VAL A 237 2.62 26.92 25.37
CA VAL A 237 3.82 26.85 26.22
C VAL A 237 4.09 28.16 26.96
N SER A 238 3.63 29.31 26.45
CA SER A 238 3.49 30.52 27.29
C SER A 238 2.51 30.25 28.44
N PHE A 239 1.40 29.54 28.19
CA PHE A 239 0.40 29.17 29.19
C PHE A 239 0.88 28.11 30.21
N GLN A 240 1.45 26.98 29.77
CA GLN A 240 1.88 25.89 30.65
C GLN A 240 3.03 26.30 31.60
N ARG A 241 3.84 27.30 31.21
CA ARG A 241 4.97 27.79 32.01
C ARG A 241 4.54 28.67 33.17
N HIS A 242 3.39 29.35 33.11
CA HIS A 242 2.90 30.23 34.18
C HIS A 242 1.86 29.55 35.08
N VAL A 243 1.06 28.63 34.53
CA VAL A 243 0.02 27.92 35.28
C VAL A 243 0.57 26.80 36.19
N ASN A 244 1.79 26.31 35.94
CA ASN A 244 2.52 25.40 36.85
C ASN A 244 3.25 26.12 38.00
N TYR A 245 3.31 27.47 38.00
CA TYR A 245 3.82 28.28 39.11
C TYR A 245 2.69 28.89 39.95
N GLY A 246 1.53 28.22 39.99
CA GLY A 246 0.57 28.45 41.07
C GLY A 246 1.18 28.00 42.40
N ALA A 247 1.45 28.98 43.27
CA ALA A 247 1.90 28.87 44.66
C ALA A 247 3.37 28.52 44.88
N VAL A 248 4.20 29.54 45.13
CA VAL A 248 4.85 29.79 46.44
C VAL A 248 5.66 31.09 46.33
N GLY A 249 5.29 32.11 47.13
CA GLY A 249 6.26 33.09 47.63
C GLY A 249 5.91 34.56 47.41
N ASP A 250 5.30 35.15 48.45
CA ASP A 250 5.55 36.52 48.93
C ASP A 250 4.83 37.70 48.23
N ASN A 251 3.76 38.19 48.87
CA ASN A 251 3.34 39.60 49.00
C ASN A 251 3.23 40.52 47.77
N ASN A 252 3.16 40.01 46.55
CA ASN A 252 2.76 40.81 45.38
C ASN A 252 1.66 40.07 44.61
N HIS A 253 0.46 40.65 44.54
CA HIS A 253 -0.63 40.14 43.70
C HIS A 253 -0.25 40.34 42.23
N GLU A 254 0.59 39.44 41.70
CA GLU A 254 1.00 39.48 40.30
C GLU A 254 -0.13 38.88 39.45
N TYR A 255 -0.92 39.76 38.84
CA TYR A 255 -1.92 39.35 37.86
C TYR A 255 -1.23 38.72 36.64
N VAL A 256 -1.73 37.57 36.22
CA VAL A 256 -1.20 36.80 35.07
C VAL A 256 -1.82 37.25 33.77
N PHE A 257 -3.05 37.75 33.82
CA PHE A 257 -3.79 38.22 32.66
C PHE A 257 -4.23 39.67 32.85
N ASP A 258 -4.28 40.38 31.73
CA ASP A 258 -4.82 41.73 31.64
C ASP A 258 -6.34 41.72 31.86
N ALA A 259 -7.04 40.75 31.25
CA ALA A 259 -8.46 40.58 31.50
C ALA A 259 -8.98 39.14 31.28
N TYR A 260 -9.96 38.73 32.09
CA TYR A 260 -10.79 37.53 31.87
C TYR A 260 -12.07 37.90 31.12
N VAL A 261 -12.42 37.16 30.06
CA VAL A 261 -13.66 37.38 29.29
C VAL A 261 -14.70 36.31 29.59
N SER A 262 -15.77 36.73 30.26
CA SER A 262 -16.96 35.93 30.51
C SER A 262 -18.01 36.20 29.42
N HIS A 263 -18.41 35.15 28.72
CA HIS A 263 -19.34 35.21 27.58
C HIS A 263 -20.24 33.95 27.56
N HIS A 264 -21.32 33.99 26.78
CA HIS A 264 -22.13 32.80 26.50
C HIS A 264 -21.49 31.97 25.38
N ASP A 265 -21.69 30.65 25.38
CA ASP A 265 -21.09 29.74 24.39
C ASP A 265 -21.42 30.12 22.93
N ASP A 266 -22.62 30.65 22.67
CA ASP A 266 -23.03 31.11 21.34
C ASP A 266 -22.25 32.32 20.82
N ASP A 267 -21.65 33.11 21.73
CA ASP A 267 -20.86 34.28 21.37
C ASP A 267 -19.37 33.94 21.26
N LYS A 268 -19.02 32.65 21.37
CA LYS A 268 -17.65 32.17 21.27
C LYS A 268 -16.98 32.60 19.97
N SER A 269 -17.70 32.57 18.83
CA SER A 269 -17.13 32.97 17.54
C SER A 269 -16.75 34.45 17.52
N PHE A 270 -17.56 35.33 18.14
CA PHE A 270 -17.22 36.75 18.26
C PHE A 270 -15.97 36.94 19.13
N VAL A 271 -15.87 36.23 20.24
CA VAL A 271 -14.68 36.31 21.11
C VAL A 271 -13.43 35.77 20.42
N GLU A 272 -13.53 34.58 19.83
CA GLU A 272 -12.40 33.85 19.23
C GLU A 272 -11.92 34.48 17.92
N ASP A 273 -12.84 34.88 17.04
CA ASP A 273 -12.51 35.30 15.67
C ASP A 273 -12.38 36.84 15.52
N GLU A 274 -12.99 37.63 16.42
CA GLU A 274 -13.00 39.10 16.32
C GLU A 274 -12.31 39.79 17.50
N MET A 275 -12.64 39.44 18.74
CA MET A 275 -12.14 40.12 19.94
C MET A 275 -10.67 39.79 20.25
N LEU A 276 -10.32 38.50 20.29
CA LEU A 276 -8.97 38.07 20.66
C LEU A 276 -7.90 38.55 19.66
N PRO A 277 -8.09 38.46 18.33
CA PRO A 277 -7.07 38.95 17.39
C PRO A 277 -6.78 40.45 17.57
N ARG A 278 -7.80 41.28 17.82
CA ARG A 278 -7.58 42.72 18.03
C ARG A 278 -6.90 42.99 19.36
N LEU A 279 -7.35 42.37 20.44
CA LEU A 279 -6.79 42.64 21.77
C LEU A 279 -5.39 42.03 21.96
N GLU A 280 -5.15 40.81 21.48
CA GLU A 280 -3.88 40.11 21.67
C GLU A 280 -2.86 40.40 20.56
N ASP A 281 -3.25 40.33 19.29
CA ASP A 281 -2.27 40.46 18.20
C ASP A 281 -1.95 41.92 17.88
N GLU A 282 -2.96 42.81 17.89
CA GLU A 282 -2.78 44.22 17.53
C GLU A 282 -2.35 45.08 18.73
N HIS A 283 -2.93 44.84 19.90
CA HIS A 283 -2.68 45.64 21.11
C HIS A 283 -1.83 44.94 22.17
N GLY A 284 -1.59 43.63 22.03
CA GLY A 284 -0.68 42.86 22.88
C GLY A 284 -1.21 42.53 24.27
N PHE A 285 -2.52 42.58 24.53
CA PHE A 285 -3.09 42.24 25.83
C PHE A 285 -3.06 40.74 26.10
N ASP A 286 -2.81 40.34 27.33
CA ASP A 286 -2.87 38.93 27.76
C ASP A 286 -4.29 38.58 28.24
N MET A 287 -5.08 37.90 27.41
CA MET A 287 -6.48 37.61 27.70
C MET A 287 -6.68 36.20 28.28
N CYS A 288 -7.57 36.07 29.26
CA CYS A 288 -8.04 34.79 29.78
C CYS A 288 -9.44 34.49 29.24
N VAL A 289 -9.62 33.33 28.60
CA VAL A 289 -10.94 32.86 28.10
C VAL A 289 -11.18 31.41 28.47
N SER A 290 -12.43 31.07 28.79
CA SER A 290 -12.82 29.76 29.32
C SER A 290 -12.42 28.59 28.40
N PHE A 291 -12.71 28.69 27.10
CA PHE A 291 -12.45 27.62 26.12
C PHE A 291 -10.96 27.38 25.83
N ARG A 292 -10.06 28.29 26.23
CA ARG A 292 -8.62 28.19 26.00
C ARG A 292 -7.84 27.93 27.28
N ASN A 293 -8.24 28.56 28.39
CA ASN A 293 -7.44 28.63 29.61
C ASN A 293 -7.97 27.74 30.75
N PHE A 294 -9.16 27.15 30.64
CA PHE A 294 -9.68 26.30 31.72
C PHE A 294 -9.02 24.91 31.72
N ARG A 295 -8.71 24.41 32.92
CA ARG A 295 -8.15 23.07 33.10
C ARG A 295 -9.24 22.02 32.86
N LEU A 296 -8.98 21.07 31.96
CA LEU A 296 -9.88 19.95 31.72
C LEU A 296 -9.89 19.02 32.94
N GLY A 297 -11.07 18.77 33.52
CA GLY A 297 -11.27 17.86 34.66
C GLY A 297 -11.30 18.51 36.04
N SER A 298 -11.12 19.85 36.15
CA SER A 298 -11.37 20.60 37.38
C SER A 298 -12.83 21.10 37.47
N ASN A 299 -13.21 21.62 38.64
CA ASN A 299 -14.52 22.23 38.83
C ASN A 299 -14.62 23.53 38.02
N LEU A 300 -15.68 23.66 37.22
CA LEU A 300 -15.93 24.83 36.38
C LEU A 300 -16.01 26.12 37.20
N LEU A 301 -16.65 26.08 38.36
CA LEU A 301 -16.76 27.23 39.27
C LEU A 301 -15.39 27.66 39.82
N GLU A 302 -14.51 26.68 40.11
CA GLU A 302 -13.15 26.92 40.59
C GLU A 302 -12.27 27.52 39.49
N ASN A 303 -12.44 27.06 38.24
CA ASN A 303 -11.77 27.63 37.08
C ASN A 303 -12.19 29.10 36.85
N VAL A 304 -13.49 29.40 36.94
CA VAL A 304 -14.00 30.77 36.83
C VAL A 304 -13.46 31.64 37.95
N SER A 305 -13.53 31.18 39.21
CA SER A 305 -12.98 31.93 40.35
C SER A 305 -11.50 32.22 40.14
N SER A 306 -10.72 31.20 39.81
CA SER A 306 -9.28 31.34 39.60
C SER A 306 -8.98 32.30 38.46
N ALA A 307 -9.73 32.22 37.35
CA ALA A 307 -9.57 33.11 36.20
C ALA A 307 -9.86 34.58 36.55
N GLN A 308 -10.89 34.83 37.38
CA GLN A 308 -11.15 36.16 37.92
C GLN A 308 -9.99 36.60 38.82
N ASP A 309 -9.54 35.74 39.75
CA ASP A 309 -8.49 36.03 40.74
C ASP A 309 -7.13 36.35 40.12
N VAL A 310 -6.77 35.72 39.00
CA VAL A 310 -5.49 35.96 38.30
C VAL A 310 -5.56 37.04 37.20
N SER A 311 -6.71 37.67 37.00
CA SER A 311 -6.90 38.70 35.97
C SER A 311 -7.10 40.10 36.58
N ARG A 312 -6.48 41.13 35.99
CA ARG A 312 -6.61 42.53 36.47
C ARG A 312 -8.04 43.04 36.33
N ALA A 313 -8.70 42.67 35.23
CA ALA A 313 -10.09 42.99 34.96
C ALA A 313 -10.92 41.75 34.57
N THR A 314 -12.23 41.82 34.76
CA THR A 314 -13.19 40.86 34.20
C THR A 314 -14.14 41.59 33.26
N ILE A 315 -14.16 41.15 31.99
CA ILE A 315 -15.04 41.65 30.94
C ILE A 315 -16.24 40.71 30.82
N PHE A 316 -17.44 41.26 30.92
CA PHE A 316 -18.69 40.54 30.68
C PHE A 316 -19.28 40.93 29.34
N ILE A 317 -19.46 39.97 28.44
CA ILE A 317 -20.21 40.12 27.20
C ILE A 317 -21.65 39.69 27.49
N ILE A 318 -22.54 40.68 27.61
CA ILE A 318 -23.91 40.46 28.05
C ILE A 318 -24.86 40.63 26.87
N ASN A 319 -25.67 39.60 26.65
CA ASN A 319 -26.85 39.58 25.79
C ASN A 319 -27.98 38.82 26.52
N GLU A 320 -29.14 38.67 25.88
CA GLU A 320 -30.29 37.98 26.46
C GLU A 320 -29.95 36.53 26.84
N ARG A 321 -29.18 35.83 26.00
CA ARG A 321 -28.76 34.43 26.24
C ARG A 321 -27.85 34.31 27.45
N PHE A 322 -26.91 35.24 27.62
CA PHE A 322 -26.05 35.34 28.79
C PHE A 322 -26.89 35.45 30.07
N MET A 323 -27.91 36.32 30.07
CA MET A 323 -28.75 36.54 31.25
C MET A 323 -29.73 35.38 31.54
N GLN A 324 -30.08 34.58 30.53
CA GLN A 324 -30.89 33.38 30.70
C GLN A 324 -30.06 32.17 31.17
N ASN A 325 -28.75 32.15 30.92
CA ASN A 325 -27.87 31.06 31.31
C ASN A 325 -27.52 31.16 32.82
N GLY A 326 -27.90 30.13 33.58
CA GLY A 326 -27.69 30.08 35.02
C GLY A 326 -26.22 30.10 35.45
N GLN A 327 -25.32 29.57 34.61
CA GLN A 327 -23.88 29.62 34.89
C GLN A 327 -23.35 31.03 34.67
N CYS A 328 -23.58 31.64 33.51
CA CYS A 328 -23.17 33.01 33.20
C CYS A 328 -23.64 34.00 34.28
N LYS A 329 -24.89 33.84 34.74
CA LYS A 329 -25.44 34.63 35.85
C LYS A 329 -24.67 34.44 37.16
N LEU A 330 -24.29 33.21 37.49
CA LEU A 330 -23.49 32.90 38.68
C LEU A 330 -22.08 33.50 38.56
N GLU A 331 -21.45 33.45 37.38
CA GLU A 331 -20.14 34.08 37.14
C GLU A 331 -20.18 35.59 37.38
N LEU A 332 -21.26 36.25 36.94
CA LEU A 332 -21.52 37.67 37.16
C LEU A 332 -21.77 37.99 38.65
N GLU A 333 -22.56 37.17 39.35
CA GLU A 333 -22.84 37.34 40.78
C GLU A 333 -21.57 37.21 41.63
N MET A 334 -20.70 36.25 41.31
CA MET A 334 -19.41 36.06 41.97
C MET A 334 -18.49 37.27 41.77
N ALA A 335 -18.36 37.75 40.53
CA ALA A 335 -17.54 38.93 40.23
C ALA A 335 -18.08 40.20 40.91
N SER A 336 -19.40 40.37 40.94
CA SER A 336 -20.05 41.51 41.59
C SER A 336 -19.78 41.57 43.09
N THR A 337 -19.78 40.40 43.75
CA THR A 337 -19.55 40.31 45.18
C THR A 337 -18.11 40.71 45.51
N ARG A 338 -17.13 40.21 44.74
CA ARG A 338 -15.71 40.58 44.92
C ARG A 338 -15.47 42.08 44.75
N MET A 339 -16.06 42.69 43.72
CA MET A 339 -15.94 44.14 43.47
C MET A 339 -16.50 44.98 44.64
N LEU A 340 -17.55 44.51 45.31
CA LEU A 340 -18.20 45.21 46.41
C LEU A 340 -17.53 44.95 47.78
N GLU A 341 -16.85 43.83 47.96
CA GLU A 341 -16.18 43.46 49.20
C GLU A 341 -14.82 44.17 49.41
N ASP A 342 -14.21 44.71 48.35
CA ASP A 342 -12.87 45.34 48.35
C ASP A 342 -12.84 46.78 48.94
N GLU A 343 -13.47 47.01 50.09
CA GLU A 343 -13.38 48.29 50.83
C GLU A 343 -12.03 48.49 51.59
N THR A 344 -11.13 47.49 51.58
CA THR A 344 -9.95 47.46 52.48
C THR A 344 -8.60 47.88 51.85
N GLY A 345 -8.62 48.58 50.71
CA GLY A 345 -7.46 49.34 50.22
C GLY A 345 -6.46 48.59 49.34
N HIS A 346 -6.83 47.43 48.80
CA HIS A 346 -6.15 46.83 47.64
C HIS A 346 -6.92 47.22 46.38
N GLU A 347 -6.24 47.36 45.24
CA GLU A 347 -6.90 47.64 43.96
C GLU A 347 -7.82 46.46 43.60
N GLY A 348 -9.12 46.59 43.90
CA GLY A 348 -10.08 45.52 43.67
C GLY A 348 -10.24 45.18 42.20
N GLN A 349 -10.70 43.95 41.93
CA GLN A 349 -10.98 43.47 40.57
C GLN A 349 -11.90 44.44 39.83
N ARG A 350 -11.44 44.92 38.68
CA ARG A 350 -12.19 45.90 37.88
C ARG A 350 -13.12 45.17 36.92
N LEU A 351 -14.38 45.58 36.88
CA LEU A 351 -15.38 44.99 35.98
C LEU A 351 -15.57 45.89 34.75
N ILE A 352 -15.68 45.27 33.57
CA ILE A 352 -16.06 45.94 32.33
C ILE A 352 -17.29 45.20 31.80
N ILE A 353 -18.35 45.93 31.49
CA ILE A 353 -19.57 45.34 30.94
C ILE A 353 -19.74 45.79 29.50
N ILE A 354 -19.90 44.84 28.58
CA ILE A 354 -20.23 45.08 27.19
C ILE A 354 -21.63 44.55 26.94
N LEU A 355 -22.58 45.44 26.66
CA LEU A 355 -23.95 45.12 26.29
C LEU A 355 -24.02 44.94 24.77
N MET A 356 -24.17 43.71 24.29
CA MET A 356 -24.26 43.41 22.85
C MET A 356 -25.62 43.79 22.24
N GLU A 357 -26.64 43.92 23.08
CA GLU A 357 -28.00 44.29 22.69
C GLU A 357 -28.75 44.97 23.84
N VAL A 358 -29.88 45.60 23.52
CA VAL A 358 -30.76 46.22 24.52
C VAL A 358 -31.57 45.13 25.22
N LEU A 359 -31.22 44.86 26.48
CA LEU A 359 -31.88 43.82 27.28
C LEU A 359 -33.32 44.22 27.66
N ALA A 360 -34.24 43.25 27.61
CA ALA A 360 -35.56 43.40 28.19
C ALA A 360 -35.47 43.70 29.71
N PRO A 361 -36.32 44.58 30.28
CA PRO A 361 -36.28 44.93 31.70
C PRO A 361 -36.42 43.73 32.66
N GLU A 362 -37.01 42.63 32.21
CA GLU A 362 -37.21 41.39 32.97
C GLU A 362 -35.92 40.58 33.13
N LEU A 363 -34.97 40.71 32.20
CA LEU A 363 -33.68 40.00 32.22
C LEU A 363 -32.64 40.71 33.08
N VAL A 364 -32.82 42.00 33.36
CA VAL A 364 -31.93 42.79 34.22
C VAL A 364 -32.20 42.45 35.68
N ASN A 365 -31.44 41.48 36.20
CA ASN A 365 -31.51 41.07 37.61
C ASN A 365 -31.00 42.17 38.56
N SER A 366 -31.18 41.98 39.87
CA SER A 366 -30.73 42.95 40.89
C SER A 366 -29.22 43.20 40.83
N THR A 367 -28.43 42.16 40.58
CA THR A 367 -26.96 42.21 40.53
C THR A 367 -26.48 43.09 39.37
N LEU A 368 -26.94 42.82 38.17
CA LEU A 368 -26.62 43.60 36.98
C LEU A 368 -27.08 45.05 37.14
N ARG A 369 -28.24 45.28 37.77
CA ARG A 369 -28.71 46.64 38.03
C ARG A 369 -27.79 47.42 38.98
N VAL A 370 -27.24 46.76 40.00
CA VAL A 370 -26.24 47.35 40.89
C VAL A 370 -24.97 47.65 40.08
N LEU A 371 -24.48 46.68 39.31
CA LEU A 371 -23.28 46.86 38.50
C LEU A 371 -23.42 48.00 37.48
N LEU A 372 -24.52 48.09 36.74
CA LEU A 372 -24.76 49.16 35.77
C LEU A 372 -24.84 50.56 36.41
N ASN A 373 -25.10 50.65 37.72
CA ASN A 373 -25.08 51.91 38.46
C ASN A 373 -23.69 52.28 39.00
N HIS A 374 -22.80 51.30 39.17
CA HIS A 374 -21.49 51.47 39.80
C HIS A 374 -20.31 51.34 38.82
N VAL A 375 -20.53 50.71 37.66
CA VAL A 375 -19.50 50.35 36.69
C VAL A 375 -19.85 50.97 35.35
N ALA A 376 -18.85 51.56 34.69
CA ALA A 376 -18.99 52.03 33.32
C ALA A 376 -19.18 50.83 32.38
N TYR A 377 -20.24 50.87 31.56
CA TYR A 377 -20.54 49.84 30.57
C TYR A 377 -20.46 50.41 29.15
N LEU A 378 -20.15 49.54 28.21
CA LEU A 378 -20.09 49.82 26.77
C LEU A 378 -21.33 49.22 26.10
N GLU A 379 -22.11 50.04 25.42
CA GLU A 379 -23.16 49.55 24.51
C GLU A 379 -22.53 49.26 23.15
N TRP A 380 -22.67 48.02 22.67
CA TRP A 380 -22.14 47.61 21.39
C TRP A 380 -23.07 48.05 20.25
N ASP A 381 -22.57 48.91 19.39
CA ASP A 381 -23.28 49.32 18.17
C ASP A 381 -22.57 48.72 16.95
N PRO A 382 -23.18 47.75 16.24
CA PRO A 382 -22.62 47.19 15.01
C PRO A 382 -22.37 48.24 13.91
N ALA A 383 -23.06 49.39 13.93
CA ALA A 383 -22.83 50.47 12.99
C ALA A 383 -21.62 51.36 13.34
N ALA A 384 -21.14 51.30 14.58
CA ALA A 384 -20.05 52.12 15.11
C ALA A 384 -18.96 51.27 15.77
N GLU A 385 -18.67 50.10 15.18
CA GLU A 385 -17.78 49.08 15.76
C GLU A 385 -16.38 49.63 16.12
N GLU A 386 -15.74 50.40 15.24
CA GLU A 386 -14.42 51.01 15.50
C GLU A 386 -14.41 51.89 16.76
N ARG A 387 -15.52 52.60 17.02
CA ARG A 387 -15.65 53.41 18.23
C ARG A 387 -15.75 52.53 19.47
N CYS A 388 -16.52 51.45 19.41
CA CYS A 388 -16.68 50.51 20.52
C CYS A 388 -15.33 49.86 20.87
N TRP A 389 -14.57 49.42 19.87
CA TRP A 389 -13.22 48.89 20.07
C TRP A 389 -12.28 49.93 20.69
N GLY A 390 -12.25 51.15 20.14
CA GLY A 390 -11.41 52.22 20.68
C GLY A 390 -11.74 52.55 22.13
N GLN A 391 -13.02 52.52 22.51
CA GLN A 391 -13.44 52.71 23.92
C GLN A 391 -13.01 51.55 24.81
N LEU A 392 -13.13 50.30 24.35
CA LEU A 392 -12.71 49.13 25.11
C LEU A 392 -11.20 49.13 25.35
N ILE A 393 -10.40 49.35 24.31
CA ILE A 393 -8.94 49.39 24.37
C ILE A 393 -8.48 50.53 25.29
N ALA A 394 -9.03 51.73 25.12
CA ALA A 394 -8.71 52.86 25.99
C ALA A 394 -9.08 52.58 27.46
N THR A 395 -10.20 51.89 27.69
CA THR A 395 -10.58 51.47 29.04
C THR A 395 -9.53 50.53 29.60
N LEU A 396 -9.18 49.46 28.88
CA LEU A 396 -8.14 48.50 29.28
C LEU A 396 -6.81 49.19 29.57
N ASP A 397 -6.33 50.07 28.70
CA ASP A 397 -5.09 50.84 28.91
C ASP A 397 -5.12 51.69 30.18
N THR A 398 -6.26 52.33 30.49
CA THR A 398 -6.40 53.10 31.75
C THR A 398 -6.42 52.23 33.00
N LEU A 399 -6.80 50.95 32.86
CA LEU A 399 -6.74 50.02 33.97
C LEU A 399 -5.33 49.45 34.20
N MET A 400 -4.40 49.67 33.26
CA MET A 400 -3.08 49.06 33.23
C MET A 400 -1.94 50.09 33.08
N PRO A 401 -1.77 51.02 34.04
CA PRO A 401 -0.79 52.12 33.93
C PRO A 401 0.68 51.66 33.90
N GLU A 402 1.02 50.51 34.47
CA GLU A 402 2.40 49.99 34.53
C GLU A 402 2.98 49.71 33.12
N ARG A 403 2.13 49.31 32.17
CA ARG A 403 2.53 49.01 30.78
C ARG A 403 2.87 50.26 29.97
N ASN A 404 2.36 51.43 30.36
CA ASN A 404 2.61 52.70 29.68
C ASN A 404 3.92 53.37 30.10
N ALA A 405 4.54 52.94 31.20
CA ALA A 405 5.81 53.49 31.67
C ALA A 405 7.02 52.99 30.84
N ASP A 406 6.97 51.74 30.35
CA ASP A 406 8.08 51.09 29.64
C ASP A 406 8.26 51.59 28.19
N ASN A 407 7.23 52.24 27.61
CA ASN A 407 7.28 52.81 26.27
C ASN A 407 7.77 54.28 26.24
N GLY A 408 8.13 54.87 27.40
CA GLY A 408 8.51 56.28 27.55
C GLY A 408 10.02 56.57 27.61
N GLU A 409 10.87 55.59 27.89
CA GLU A 409 12.33 55.77 27.96
C GLU A 409 13.00 55.41 26.63
N GLY A 410 12.75 56.23 25.62
CA GLY A 410 13.16 55.91 24.25
C GLY A 410 13.65 57.07 23.41
N THR A 411 14.03 58.22 23.98
CA THR A 411 14.84 59.25 23.30
C THR A 411 15.32 60.27 24.33
N ASP A 412 16.62 60.30 24.61
CA ASP A 412 17.49 61.49 24.50
C ASP A 412 18.77 61.30 25.33
N GLU A 413 19.79 60.65 24.76
CA GLU A 413 21.19 60.96 25.10
C GLU A 413 22.03 60.87 23.81
N GLY A 414 22.17 62.01 23.14
CA GLY A 414 23.34 62.29 22.33
C GLY A 414 24.47 62.85 23.19
N ARG A 415 25.71 62.70 22.69
CA ARG A 415 27.02 63.18 23.19
C ARG A 415 27.66 62.25 24.25
N ASP A 416 28.94 61.88 24.18
CA ASP A 416 30.09 62.40 23.44
C ASP A 416 31.17 61.29 23.38
N ASP A 417 31.66 60.93 22.19
CA ASP A 417 32.87 60.15 22.01
C ASP A 417 34.05 61.13 21.91
N GLY A 418 35.02 61.01 22.81
CA GLY A 418 36.19 61.88 22.88
C GLY A 418 37.34 61.24 23.65
N ASP A 419 38.02 60.31 23.00
CA ASP A 419 39.34 59.77 23.31
C ASP A 419 40.37 60.87 23.62
N GLN A 420 41.10 60.75 24.73
CA GLN A 420 42.53 61.11 24.82
C GLN A 420 43.20 60.69 26.15
N THR A 421 44.08 59.69 26.00
CA THR A 421 45.47 59.62 26.52
C THR A 421 45.76 59.86 28.01
N ASP A 422 46.26 58.79 28.65
CA ASP A 422 47.18 58.82 29.79
C ASP A 422 48.43 59.66 29.49
N ASP A 423 48.78 60.57 30.40
CA ASP A 423 50.17 60.91 30.69
C ASP A 423 50.31 61.44 32.14
N ASN A 424 51.46 61.12 32.70
CA ASN A 424 51.92 61.24 34.09
C ASN A 424 51.99 62.67 34.68
N GLU A 425 52.32 62.68 35.98
CA GLU A 425 52.95 63.73 36.81
C GLU A 425 51.96 64.57 37.65
N ASP A 426 51.88 64.33 38.96
CA ASP A 426 52.78 64.79 40.05
C ASP A 426 52.26 66.09 40.69
N GLN A 427 52.45 66.17 42.02
CA GLN A 427 52.37 67.34 42.90
C GLN A 427 51.00 67.86 43.41
N THR A 428 50.78 67.60 44.72
CA THR A 428 50.58 68.57 45.82
C THR A 428 49.82 69.87 45.50
N VAL A 429 48.77 70.25 46.22
CA VAL A 429 48.68 70.63 47.66
C VAL A 429 47.22 70.61 48.09
#